data_AF-F4S7D7-F1
#
_entry.id   AF-F4S7D7-F1
#
_cell.length_a   1.000
_cell.length_b   1.000
_cell.length_c   1.000
_cell.angle_alpha   90.00
_cell.angle_beta   90.00
_cell.angle_gamma   90.00
#
_symmetry.space_group_name_H-M   'P 1'
#
loop_
_entity.id
_entity.type
_entity.pdbx_description
1 polymer ?
#
loop_
_entity_poly.entity_id
_entity_poly.type
_entity_poly.pdbx_seq_one_letter_code
_entity_poly.pdbx_strand_id
1 'polypeptide(L)'
;MSPCDCSNCKPEEAEALWLAQSALTTDNFDGALAMCESQLFDLANSLPERPPPPAPQTRSLAMRCKADDPIRSSPLHKSLVNMFESSFERFFNTIFTGPSDLGPADYFSRELAWGLAKNVDELSSPKGFAAVLTSEMIPGQYQCHLEAFNEWKDAYDTADIIAVARYSRLATLKPAAKIEPPQSVEGAVISHARELADKEQSRFERDQAKLQDAEDKQAERYRIAKEKEETKKAKAVAKAEKARIAKDNKEAKKAAALAKAAEKARIAKEKGQLPKPKPRPPAKTRARKVVPPAGTATTEHLSGISKPGGLKDVVQEPHQKGSLTQQTWSAARPKEPRLMTCWSPRIPSVGCPCR
;
A
#
# COMPACT_ATOMS: atom_id res chain seq x y z
N MET A 1 -34.16 33.17 -32.21
CA MET A 1 -33.46 33.50 -30.95
C MET A 1 -32.07 32.91 -31.07
N SER A 2 -31.03 33.69 -30.82
CA SER A 2 -29.67 33.15 -30.74
C SER A 2 -29.58 32.15 -29.57
N PRO A 3 -28.75 31.11 -29.69
CA PRO A 3 -28.41 30.26 -28.54
C PRO A 3 -27.84 31.13 -27.41
N CYS A 4 -28.10 30.75 -26.17
CA CYS A 4 -27.57 31.47 -25.01
C CYS A 4 -26.08 31.13 -24.81
N ASP A 5 -25.23 32.15 -24.69
CA ASP A 5 -23.79 32.03 -24.48
C ASP A 5 -23.37 32.30 -23.01
N CYS A 6 -24.28 32.12 -22.05
CA CYS A 6 -23.93 32.31 -20.64
C CYS A 6 -23.15 31.11 -20.07
N SER A 7 -22.46 31.31 -18.96
CA SER A 7 -21.67 30.28 -18.26
C SER A 7 -22.47 29.02 -17.91
N ASN A 8 -23.78 29.14 -17.68
CA ASN A 8 -24.63 27.97 -17.39
C ASN A 8 -24.98 27.17 -18.65
N CYS A 9 -24.97 27.80 -19.82
CA CYS A 9 -25.25 27.13 -21.09
C CYS A 9 -23.99 26.54 -21.73
N LYS A 10 -22.82 27.10 -21.41
CA LYS A 10 -21.51 26.67 -21.92
C LYS A 10 -20.43 26.67 -20.81
N PRO A 11 -20.53 25.76 -19.84
CA PRO A 11 -19.63 25.74 -18.69
C PRO A 11 -18.18 25.43 -19.07
N GLU A 12 -17.95 24.64 -20.13
CA GLU A 12 -16.60 24.30 -20.61
C GLU A 12 -15.87 25.52 -21.20
N GLU A 13 -16.56 26.31 -22.03
CA GLU A 13 -16.01 27.57 -22.58
C GLU A 13 -15.73 28.59 -21.47
N ALA A 14 -16.62 28.68 -20.47
CA ALA A 14 -16.44 29.56 -19.33
C ALA A 14 -15.22 29.17 -18.47
N GLU A 15 -15.00 27.88 -18.24
CA GLU A 15 -13.81 27.38 -17.53
C GLU A 15 -12.54 27.61 -18.34
N ALA A 16 -12.56 27.39 -19.65
CA ALA A 16 -11.41 27.67 -20.51
C ALA A 16 -11.03 29.16 -20.49
N LEU A 17 -12.02 30.06 -20.50
CA LEU A 17 -11.81 31.50 -20.37
C LEU A 17 -11.24 31.87 -19.00
N TRP A 18 -11.71 31.22 -17.93
CA TRP A 18 -11.19 31.39 -16.58
C TRP A 18 -9.71 30.98 -16.47
N LEU A 19 -9.35 29.83 -17.02
CA LEU A 19 -7.96 29.36 -17.05
C LEU A 19 -7.07 30.25 -17.91
N ALA A 20 -7.60 30.80 -19.00
CA ALA A 20 -6.90 31.74 -19.87
C ALA A 20 -6.75 33.14 -19.26
N GLN A 21 -7.33 33.45 -18.09
CA GLN A 21 -7.32 34.80 -17.51
C GLN A 21 -5.91 35.41 -17.41
N SER A 22 -4.90 34.59 -17.11
CA SER A 22 -3.51 35.07 -17.03
C SER A 22 -2.93 35.53 -18.37
N ALA A 23 -3.53 35.12 -19.50
CA ALA A 23 -3.16 35.47 -20.87
C ALA A 23 -4.02 36.60 -21.45
N LEU A 24 -5.06 37.02 -20.74
CA LEU A 24 -5.92 38.10 -21.17
C LEU A 24 -5.26 39.45 -20.93
N THR A 25 -5.21 40.25 -21.99
CA THR A 25 -4.79 41.64 -21.98
C THR A 25 -5.98 42.51 -22.39
N THR A 26 -5.91 43.81 -22.12
CA THR A 26 -6.94 44.76 -22.56
C THR A 26 -7.16 44.71 -24.08
N ASP A 27 -6.12 44.37 -24.85
CA ASP A 27 -6.16 44.38 -26.31
C ASP A 27 -6.76 43.09 -26.92
N ASN A 28 -6.67 41.94 -26.22
CA ASN A 28 -7.17 40.66 -26.73
C ASN A 28 -8.46 40.19 -26.08
N PHE A 29 -8.96 40.88 -25.04
CA PHE A 29 -10.10 40.46 -24.23
C PHE A 29 -11.36 40.21 -25.08
N ASP A 30 -11.74 41.16 -25.93
CA ASP A 30 -12.93 41.03 -26.79
C ASP A 30 -12.79 39.89 -27.80
N GLY A 31 -11.56 39.65 -28.30
CA GLY A 31 -11.27 38.52 -29.17
C GLY A 31 -11.36 37.18 -28.45
N ALA A 32 -10.89 37.12 -27.20
CA ALA A 32 -10.98 35.93 -26.37
C ALA A 32 -12.42 35.55 -26.02
N LEU A 33 -13.33 36.52 -25.85
CA LEU A 33 -14.76 36.24 -25.66
C LEU A 33 -15.43 35.57 -26.87
N ALA A 34 -14.84 35.71 -28.06
CA ALA A 34 -15.30 35.06 -29.29
C ALA A 34 -14.57 33.73 -29.59
N MET A 35 -13.57 33.36 -28.78
CA MET A 35 -12.80 32.12 -28.97
C MET A 35 -13.57 30.90 -28.45
N CYS A 36 -13.39 29.76 -29.12
CA CYS A 36 -13.86 28.48 -28.59
C CYS A 36 -12.91 27.92 -27.52
N GLU A 37 -13.35 26.87 -26.81
CA GLU A 37 -12.60 26.18 -25.76
C GLU A 37 -11.14 25.87 -26.16
N SER A 38 -10.91 25.26 -27.33
CA SER A 38 -9.56 24.88 -27.77
C SER A 38 -8.66 26.10 -28.02
N GLN A 39 -9.21 27.19 -28.57
CA GLN A 39 -8.47 28.42 -28.81
C GLN A 39 -8.09 29.13 -27.50
N LEU A 40 -8.96 29.08 -26.50
CA LEU A 40 -8.68 29.60 -25.17
C LEU A 40 -7.58 28.81 -24.46
N PHE A 41 -7.56 27.48 -24.61
CA PHE A 41 -6.46 26.66 -24.11
C PHE A 41 -5.14 26.95 -24.83
N ASP A 42 -5.16 27.10 -26.16
CA ASP A 42 -3.97 27.48 -26.92
C ASP A 42 -3.45 28.86 -26.49
N LEU A 43 -4.35 29.82 -26.25
CA LEU A 43 -4.01 31.14 -25.73
C LEU A 43 -3.35 31.04 -24.34
N ALA A 44 -3.93 30.25 -23.43
CA ALA A 44 -3.37 30.03 -22.10
C ALA A 44 -1.97 29.38 -22.16
N ASN A 45 -1.76 28.44 -23.08
CA ASN A 45 -0.50 27.73 -23.28
C ASN A 45 0.56 28.56 -24.04
N SER A 46 0.14 29.62 -24.75
CA SER A 46 1.05 30.49 -25.50
C SER A 46 1.88 31.43 -24.62
N LEU A 47 1.51 31.57 -23.35
CA LEU A 47 2.25 32.39 -22.40
C LEU A 47 3.64 31.81 -22.12
N PRO A 48 4.65 32.68 -21.91
CA PRO A 48 5.93 32.23 -21.41
C PRO A 48 5.73 31.50 -20.07
N GLU A 49 6.49 30.42 -19.87
CA GLU A 49 6.43 29.64 -18.64
C GLU A 49 6.57 30.57 -17.43
N ARG A 50 5.56 30.58 -16.56
CA ARG A 50 5.57 31.41 -15.35
C ARG A 50 6.84 31.04 -14.57
N PRO A 51 7.62 32.02 -14.07
CA PRO A 51 8.76 31.70 -13.22
C PRO A 51 8.28 30.80 -12.07
N PRO A 52 9.06 29.76 -11.71
CA PRO A 52 8.64 28.82 -10.69
C PRO A 52 8.26 29.61 -9.44
N PRO A 53 7.11 29.30 -8.82
CA PRO A 53 6.74 30.00 -7.60
C PRO A 53 7.88 29.88 -6.59
N PRO A 54 8.15 30.92 -5.79
CA PRO A 54 9.17 30.83 -4.77
C PRO A 54 8.90 29.58 -3.95
N ALA A 55 9.95 28.78 -3.72
CA ALA A 55 9.81 27.52 -3.01
C ALA A 55 8.97 27.78 -1.76
N PRO A 56 7.85 27.05 -1.56
CA PRO A 56 6.95 27.32 -0.46
C PRO A 56 7.79 27.29 0.81
N GLN A 57 7.91 28.44 1.46
CA GLN A 57 8.60 28.52 2.74
C GLN A 57 7.78 27.65 3.67
N THR A 58 8.25 26.43 3.88
CA THR A 58 7.61 25.47 4.77
C THR A 58 7.94 25.96 6.16
N ARG A 59 7.22 27.00 6.60
CA ARG A 59 7.29 27.47 7.98
C ARG A 59 6.87 26.28 8.81
N SER A 60 7.77 25.80 9.67
CA SER A 60 7.40 24.78 10.63
C SER A 60 6.24 25.33 11.44
N LEU A 61 5.08 24.68 11.32
CA LEU A 61 3.95 25.03 12.14
C LEU A 61 4.15 24.34 13.48
N ALA A 62 4.31 25.14 14.53
CA ALA A 62 4.41 24.63 15.88
C ALA A 62 3.18 23.77 16.21
N MET A 63 3.43 22.52 16.61
CA MET A 63 2.38 21.60 17.03
C MET A 63 1.86 22.05 18.39
N ARG A 64 0.54 22.25 18.50
CA ARG A 64 -0.09 22.53 19.79
C ARG A 64 -0.17 21.26 20.63
N CYS A 65 0.24 21.34 21.89
CA CYS A 65 0.07 20.26 22.86
C CYS A 65 -1.36 20.29 23.42
N LYS A 66 -2.11 19.22 23.20
CA LYS A 66 -3.46 19.03 23.74
C LYS A 66 -3.42 18.46 25.16
N ALA A 67 -4.55 18.46 25.85
CA ALA A 67 -4.67 17.91 27.19
C ALA A 67 -4.50 16.37 27.22
N ASP A 68 -4.85 15.69 26.13
CA ASP A 68 -4.79 14.23 25.95
C ASP A 68 -3.49 13.75 25.28
N ASP A 69 -2.55 14.64 24.99
CA ASP A 69 -1.30 14.29 24.32
C ASP A 69 -0.45 13.33 25.18
N PRO A 70 0.07 12.23 24.61
CA PRO A 70 0.82 11.22 25.36
C PRO A 70 2.11 11.78 25.97
N ILE A 71 2.64 12.88 25.43
CA ILE A 71 3.83 13.54 25.97
C ILE A 71 3.60 14.04 27.41
N ARG A 72 2.35 14.33 27.81
CA ARG A 72 2.02 14.73 29.18
C ARG A 72 2.26 13.64 30.21
N SER A 73 2.29 12.38 29.77
CA SER A 73 2.59 11.24 30.64
C SER A 73 4.10 10.96 30.74
N SER A 74 4.90 11.49 29.82
CA SER A 74 6.35 11.26 29.77
C SER A 74 7.09 12.00 30.90
N PRO A 75 7.84 11.30 31.78
CA PRO A 75 8.60 11.93 32.85
C PRO A 75 9.65 12.93 32.34
N LEU A 76 10.30 12.62 31.22
CA LEU A 76 11.33 13.47 30.61
C LEU A 76 10.75 14.78 30.04
N HIS A 77 9.55 14.75 29.46
CA HIS A 77 8.89 15.99 29.03
C HIS A 77 8.41 16.80 30.24
N LYS A 78 7.92 16.15 31.31
CA LYS A 78 7.57 16.84 32.56
C LYS A 78 8.77 17.55 33.17
N SER A 79 9.95 16.90 33.18
CA SER A 79 11.16 17.53 33.71
C SER A 79 11.58 18.75 32.88
N LEU A 80 11.47 18.67 31.54
CA LEU A 80 11.73 19.80 30.65
C LEU A 80 10.76 20.97 30.91
N VAL A 81 9.46 20.67 31.02
CA VAL A 81 8.43 21.69 31.33
C VAL A 81 8.72 22.38 32.65
N ASN A 82 8.99 21.60 33.71
CA ASN A 82 9.32 22.16 35.02
C ASN A 82 10.60 23.02 34.97
N MET A 83 11.58 22.63 34.14
CA MET A 83 12.82 23.39 33.95
C MET A 83 12.57 24.72 33.25
N PHE A 84 11.72 24.75 32.21
CA PHE A 84 11.30 26.00 31.57
C PHE A 84 10.52 26.91 32.51
N GLU A 85 9.58 26.36 33.30
CA GLU A 85 8.81 27.14 34.27
C GLU A 85 9.74 27.77 35.33
N SER A 86 10.64 26.96 35.91
CA SER A 86 11.54 27.40 36.98
C SER A 86 12.60 28.39 36.50
N SER A 87 13.15 28.20 35.28
CA SER A 87 14.13 29.13 34.71
C SER A 87 13.48 30.46 34.36
N PHE A 88 12.27 30.43 33.78
CA PHE A 88 11.53 31.64 33.45
C PHE A 88 11.09 32.41 34.69
N GLU A 89 10.60 31.73 35.73
CA GLU A 89 10.27 32.37 37.01
C GLU A 89 11.47 33.11 37.60
N ARG A 90 12.65 32.48 37.59
CA ARG A 90 13.90 33.12 38.05
C ARG A 90 14.24 34.35 37.21
N PHE A 91 14.20 34.22 35.89
CA PHE A 91 14.46 35.30 34.94
C PHE A 91 13.45 36.46 35.11
N PHE A 92 12.18 36.15 35.26
CA PHE A 92 11.12 37.12 35.48
C PHE A 92 11.38 37.93 36.75
N ASN A 93 11.70 37.26 37.87
CA ASN A 93 12.00 37.89 39.15
C ASN A 93 13.28 38.74 39.13
N THR A 94 14.20 38.50 38.19
CA THR A 94 15.38 39.37 38.00
C THR A 94 15.05 40.68 37.28
N ILE A 95 14.02 40.68 36.43
CA ILE A 95 13.62 41.85 35.63
C ILE A 95 12.56 42.66 36.36
N PHE A 96 11.56 41.99 36.93
CA PHE A 96 10.41 42.59 37.61
C PHE A 96 10.55 42.40 39.12
N THR A 97 11.27 43.31 39.76
CA THR A 97 11.55 43.27 41.21
C THR A 97 10.50 43.97 42.06
N GLY A 98 9.60 44.75 41.44
CA GLY A 98 8.55 45.50 42.12
C GLY A 98 7.28 44.67 42.38
N PRO A 99 6.37 45.15 43.25
CA PRO A 99 5.05 44.57 43.37
C PRO A 99 4.29 44.73 42.06
N SER A 100 3.77 43.61 41.52
CA SER A 100 3.03 43.54 40.27
C SER A 100 1.81 42.63 40.48
N ASP A 101 0.68 43.00 39.88
CA ASP A 101 -0.52 42.14 39.84
C ASP A 101 -0.36 40.98 38.85
N LEU A 102 0.61 41.07 37.94
CA LEU A 102 0.97 40.02 36.99
C LEU A 102 2.20 39.27 37.48
N GLY A 103 2.13 37.94 37.44
CA GLY A 103 3.20 37.02 37.78
C GLY A 103 3.81 36.32 36.55
N PRO A 104 4.86 35.50 36.75
CA PRO A 104 5.53 34.80 35.65
C PRO A 104 4.57 33.87 34.88
N ALA A 105 3.62 33.23 35.55
CA ALA A 105 2.65 32.33 34.91
C ALA A 105 1.71 33.05 33.91
N ASP A 106 1.51 34.36 34.07
CA ASP A 106 0.69 35.17 33.15
C ASP A 106 1.41 35.43 31.82
N TYR A 107 2.74 35.52 31.84
CA TYR A 107 3.58 35.70 30.65
C TYR A 107 4.01 34.38 30.01
N PHE A 108 4.25 33.36 30.83
CA PHE A 108 4.69 32.05 30.37
C PHE A 108 3.96 30.97 31.16
N SER A 109 2.76 30.63 30.66
CA SER A 109 1.95 29.59 31.28
C SER A 109 2.54 28.19 31.03
N ARG A 110 2.16 27.26 31.91
CA ARG A 110 2.49 25.84 31.77
C ARG A 110 2.12 25.24 30.41
N GLU A 111 1.02 25.73 29.83
CA GLU A 111 0.52 25.28 28.53
C GLU A 111 1.47 25.69 27.39
N LEU A 112 2.09 26.88 27.48
CA LEU A 112 3.14 27.28 26.56
C LEU A 112 4.41 26.43 26.73
N ALA A 113 4.78 26.11 27.97
CA ALA A 113 5.91 25.21 28.25
C ALA A 113 5.68 23.80 27.65
N TRP A 114 4.46 23.27 27.73
CA TRP A 114 4.08 22.04 27.03
C TRP A 114 4.14 22.19 25.51
N GLY A 115 3.78 23.35 24.98
CA GLY A 115 3.97 23.70 23.57
C GLY A 115 5.45 23.62 23.14
N LEU A 116 6.36 24.18 23.94
CA LEU A 116 7.80 24.06 23.69
C LEU A 116 8.26 22.60 23.75
N ALA A 117 7.88 21.87 24.79
CA ALA A 117 8.26 20.46 24.96
C ALA A 117 7.74 19.57 23.80
N LYS A 118 6.56 19.86 23.24
CA LYS A 118 6.01 19.14 22.08
C LYS A 118 6.84 19.36 20.80
N ASN A 119 7.48 20.51 20.68
CA ASN A 119 8.30 20.92 19.53
C ASN A 119 9.80 20.92 19.88
N VAL A 120 10.23 20.03 20.78
CA VAL A 120 11.59 19.97 21.33
C VAL A 120 12.69 19.88 20.28
N ASP A 121 12.38 19.29 19.12
CA ASP A 121 13.34 19.09 18.05
C ASP A 121 13.58 20.36 17.20
N GLU A 122 12.77 21.40 17.37
CA GLU A 122 12.95 22.73 16.78
C GLU A 122 13.74 23.69 17.69
N LEU A 123 13.90 23.36 18.98
CA LEU A 123 14.46 24.26 20.00
C LEU A 123 15.99 24.42 19.92
N SER A 124 16.65 23.75 18.97
CA SER A 124 18.10 23.94 18.73
C SER A 124 18.42 25.30 18.09
N SER A 125 17.41 26.05 17.64
CA SER A 125 17.55 27.38 17.04
C SER A 125 16.62 28.38 17.72
N PRO A 126 17.05 29.64 17.94
CA PRO A 126 16.16 30.70 18.42
C PRO A 126 14.90 30.89 17.56
N LYS A 127 14.98 30.59 16.25
CA LYS A 127 13.83 30.64 15.34
C LYS A 127 12.74 29.64 15.71
N GLY A 128 13.11 28.49 16.27
CA GLY A 128 12.16 27.47 16.72
C GLY A 128 11.34 27.96 17.91
N PHE A 129 11.98 28.62 18.88
CA PHE A 129 11.24 29.24 20.00
C PHE A 129 10.26 30.30 19.51
N ALA A 130 10.67 31.15 18.56
CA ALA A 130 9.79 32.17 17.99
C ALA A 130 8.56 31.57 17.29
N ALA A 131 8.72 30.43 16.63
CA ALA A 131 7.62 29.72 15.97
C ALA A 131 6.59 29.17 16.99
N VAL A 132 7.03 28.77 18.18
CA VAL A 132 6.16 28.15 19.20
C VAL A 132 5.52 29.19 20.12
N LEU A 133 6.26 30.20 20.57
CA LEU A 133 5.77 31.12 21.60
C LEU A 133 4.74 32.10 21.04
N THR A 134 4.90 32.56 19.79
CA THR A 134 3.96 33.42 19.04
C THR A 134 3.49 34.72 19.72
N SER A 135 3.87 34.98 20.97
CA SER A 135 3.50 36.14 21.77
C SER A 135 4.59 37.20 21.78
N GLU A 136 4.27 38.37 22.34
CA GLU A 136 5.28 39.33 22.76
C GLU A 136 6.21 38.68 23.79
N MET A 137 7.50 38.98 23.67
CA MET A 137 8.56 38.33 24.43
C MET A 137 9.34 39.37 25.23
N ILE A 138 9.66 39.04 26.47
CA ILE A 138 10.52 39.88 27.31
C ILE A 138 11.96 39.79 26.76
N PRO A 139 12.70 40.91 26.64
CA PRO A 139 14.09 40.88 26.18
C PRO A 139 14.95 39.91 27.02
N GLY A 140 15.57 38.94 26.36
CA GLY A 140 16.38 37.89 27.01
C GLY A 140 15.64 36.58 27.29
N GLN A 141 14.31 36.54 27.17
CA GLN A 141 13.51 35.34 27.45
C GLN A 141 13.88 34.15 26.55
N TYR A 142 14.22 34.39 25.27
CA TYR A 142 14.71 33.34 24.37
C TYR A 142 16.00 32.71 24.85
N GLN A 143 16.94 33.53 25.35
CA GLN A 143 18.23 33.05 25.83
C GLN A 143 18.03 32.21 27.11
N CYS A 144 17.20 32.69 28.04
CA CYS A 144 16.80 31.95 29.24
C CYS A 144 16.24 30.56 28.90
N HIS A 145 15.33 30.48 27.94
CA HIS A 145 14.74 29.20 27.52
C HIS A 145 15.74 28.30 26.78
N LEU A 146 16.60 28.86 25.94
CA LEU A 146 17.65 28.10 25.26
C LEU A 146 18.66 27.51 26.24
N GLU A 147 19.07 28.26 27.25
CA GLU A 147 19.95 27.79 28.32
C GLU A 147 19.31 26.66 29.12
N ALA A 148 18.05 26.83 29.54
CA ALA A 148 17.28 25.79 30.23
C ALA A 148 17.13 24.52 29.38
N PHE A 149 16.90 24.67 28.06
CA PHE A 149 16.82 23.54 27.15
C PHE A 149 18.16 22.81 27.02
N ASN A 150 19.28 23.54 26.91
CA ASN A 150 20.61 22.95 26.83
C ASN A 150 20.99 22.24 28.14
N GLU A 151 20.70 22.84 29.29
CA GLU A 151 20.90 22.21 30.60
C GLU A 151 20.12 20.90 30.72
N TRP A 152 18.85 20.89 30.31
CA TRP A 152 18.06 19.66 30.26
C TRP A 152 18.66 18.63 29.30
N LYS A 153 19.09 19.06 28.11
CA LYS A 153 19.67 18.19 27.10
C LYS A 153 20.96 17.51 27.58
N ASP A 154 21.78 18.23 28.36
CA ASP A 154 23.03 17.72 28.90
C ASP A 154 22.80 16.80 30.12
N ALA A 155 21.71 17.01 30.86
CA ALA A 155 21.38 16.23 32.06
C ALA A 155 20.72 14.87 31.77
N TYR A 156 20.12 14.66 30.59
CA TYR A 156 19.35 13.47 30.26
C TYR A 156 19.72 12.88 28.89
N ASP A 157 19.46 11.59 28.67
CA ASP A 157 19.54 10.99 27.34
C ASP A 157 18.30 11.37 26.51
N THR A 158 18.46 12.38 25.65
CA THR A 158 17.35 13.05 24.95
C THR A 158 17.26 12.72 23.46
N ALA A 159 18.19 11.92 22.93
CA ALA A 159 18.30 11.66 21.50
C ALA A 159 17.02 11.04 20.92
N ASP A 160 16.46 10.03 21.61
CA ASP A 160 15.26 9.33 21.16
C ASP A 160 14.03 10.23 21.19
N ILE A 161 13.87 11.06 22.23
CA ILE A 161 12.73 11.97 22.34
C ILE A 161 12.74 13.01 21.22
N ILE A 162 13.91 13.59 20.94
CA ILE A 162 14.08 14.56 19.86
C ILE A 162 13.80 13.90 18.50
N ALA A 163 14.28 12.66 18.28
CA ALA A 163 14.01 11.92 17.06
C ALA A 163 12.51 11.60 16.86
N VAL A 164 11.82 11.18 17.94
CA VAL A 164 10.37 10.90 17.91
C VAL A 164 9.57 12.18 17.65
N ALA A 165 9.92 13.30 18.29
CA ALA A 165 9.27 14.59 18.05
C ALA A 165 9.43 15.03 16.59
N ARG A 166 10.65 14.89 16.03
CA ARG A 166 10.93 15.17 14.62
C ARG A 166 10.11 14.30 13.68
N TYR A 167 10.09 12.99 13.90
CA TYR A 167 9.29 12.07 13.10
C TYR A 167 7.80 12.42 13.15
N SER A 168 7.28 12.69 14.35
CA SER A 168 5.89 13.10 14.55
C SER A 168 5.56 14.37 13.78
N ARG A 169 6.44 15.39 13.84
CA ARG A 169 6.25 16.62 13.08
C ARG A 169 6.23 16.34 11.59
N LEU A 170 7.23 15.64 11.05
CA LEU A 170 7.31 15.30 9.64
C LEU A 170 6.09 14.50 9.14
N ALA A 171 5.51 13.64 9.99
CA ALA A 171 4.28 12.90 9.68
C ALA A 171 3.04 13.80 9.66
N THR A 172 3.00 14.86 10.48
CA THR A 172 1.90 15.83 10.51
C THR A 172 2.02 16.93 9.47
N LEU A 173 3.23 17.17 8.94
CA LEU A 173 3.44 18.05 7.80
C LEU A 173 2.71 17.42 6.62
N LYS A 174 1.51 17.94 6.34
CA LYS A 174 0.89 17.68 5.06
C LYS A 174 1.90 18.12 4.01
N PRO A 175 2.22 17.29 3.00
CA PRO A 175 3.00 17.78 1.87
C PRO A 175 2.31 19.05 1.42
N ALA A 176 3.09 20.14 1.25
CA ALA A 176 2.56 21.43 0.85
C ALA A 176 1.51 21.15 -0.23
N ALA A 177 0.25 21.44 0.10
CA ALA A 177 -0.86 21.08 -0.77
C ALA A 177 -0.44 21.54 -2.15
N LYS A 178 -0.51 20.63 -3.14
CA LYS A 178 -0.22 21.02 -4.52
C LYS A 178 -1.06 22.28 -4.73
N ILE A 179 -0.40 23.38 -5.07
CA ILE A 179 -1.09 24.63 -5.31
C ILE A 179 -1.88 24.36 -6.58
N GLU A 180 -3.12 23.90 -6.41
CA GLU A 180 -4.01 23.66 -7.53
C GLU A 180 -4.26 25.01 -8.19
N PRO A 181 -4.27 25.06 -9.53
CA PRO A 181 -4.67 26.27 -10.22
C PRO A 181 -6.05 26.70 -9.68
N PRO A 182 -6.28 28.00 -9.46
CA PRO A 182 -7.57 28.47 -8.98
C PRO A 182 -8.66 28.00 -9.95
N GLN A 183 -9.56 27.16 -9.47
CA GLN A 183 -10.60 26.55 -10.29
C GLN A 183 -11.93 27.29 -10.07
N SER A 184 -12.71 27.47 -11.14
CA SER A 184 -14.07 28.03 -11.00
C SER A 184 -15.00 27.01 -10.32
N VAL A 185 -16.18 27.44 -9.86
CA VAL A 185 -17.17 26.53 -9.26
C VAL A 185 -17.62 25.46 -10.26
N GLU A 186 -17.86 25.85 -11.51
CA GLU A 186 -18.26 24.91 -12.57
C GLU A 186 -17.09 23.99 -12.95
N GLY A 187 -15.88 24.56 -13.03
CA GLY A 187 -14.65 23.79 -13.20
C GLY A 187 -14.49 22.71 -12.13
N ALA A 188 -14.73 23.05 -10.86
CA ALA A 188 -14.62 22.11 -9.74
C ALA A 188 -15.64 20.96 -9.88
N VAL A 189 -16.86 21.25 -10.35
CA VAL A 189 -17.87 20.24 -10.64
C VAL A 189 -17.43 19.34 -11.80
N ILE A 190 -16.91 19.91 -12.90
CA ILE A 190 -16.42 19.17 -14.06
C ILE A 190 -15.22 18.29 -13.67
N SER A 191 -14.27 18.83 -12.92
CA SER A 191 -13.09 18.10 -12.44
C SER A 191 -13.48 16.94 -11.53
N HIS A 192 -14.38 17.18 -10.59
CA HIS A 192 -14.91 16.12 -9.73
C HIS A 192 -15.66 15.04 -10.54
N ALA A 193 -16.44 15.42 -11.55
CA ALA A 193 -17.13 14.47 -12.43
C ALA A 193 -16.13 13.62 -13.24
N ARG A 194 -15.06 14.23 -13.77
CA ARG A 194 -13.96 13.53 -14.46
C ARG A 194 -13.24 12.57 -13.52
N GLU A 195 -12.91 13.01 -12.30
CA GLU A 195 -12.30 12.13 -11.31
C GLU A 195 -13.17 10.93 -10.94
N LEU A 196 -14.49 11.12 -10.84
CA LEU A 196 -15.42 10.02 -10.59
C LEU A 196 -15.47 9.06 -11.78
N ALA A 197 -15.54 9.59 -13.00
CA ALA A 197 -15.50 8.79 -14.22
C ALA A 197 -14.20 7.98 -14.33
N ASP A 198 -13.05 8.59 -14.03
CA ASP A 198 -11.74 7.90 -14.03
C ASP A 198 -11.67 6.82 -12.95
N LYS A 199 -12.22 7.08 -11.76
CA LYS A 199 -12.31 6.08 -10.68
C LYS A 199 -13.21 4.92 -11.08
N GLU A 200 -14.31 5.18 -11.77
CA GLU A 200 -15.22 4.15 -12.29
C GLU A 200 -14.59 3.35 -13.42
N GLN A 201 -13.92 4.01 -14.36
CA GLN A 201 -13.18 3.36 -15.44
C GLN A 201 -12.08 2.45 -14.88
N SER A 202 -11.28 2.95 -13.92
CA SER A 202 -10.23 2.15 -13.28
C SER A 202 -10.79 0.93 -12.52
N ARG A 203 -11.99 1.05 -11.92
CA ARG A 203 -12.68 -0.09 -11.31
C ARG A 203 -13.15 -1.09 -12.37
N PHE A 204 -13.75 -0.61 -13.45
CA PHE A 204 -14.20 -1.43 -14.56
C PHE A 204 -13.04 -2.21 -15.19
N GLU A 205 -11.92 -1.55 -15.50
CA GLU A 205 -10.70 -2.18 -16.02
C GLU A 205 -10.15 -3.25 -15.07
N ARG A 206 -10.15 -2.97 -13.77
CA ARG A 206 -9.71 -3.94 -12.76
C ARG A 206 -10.62 -5.17 -12.71
N ASP A 207 -11.91 -4.99 -12.83
CA ASP A 207 -12.87 -6.10 -12.80
C ASP A 207 -12.84 -6.89 -14.11
N GLN A 208 -12.65 -6.24 -15.25
CA GLN A 208 -12.42 -6.90 -16.54
C GLN A 208 -11.12 -7.72 -16.52
N ALA A 209 -10.04 -7.19 -15.95
CA ALA A 209 -8.78 -7.92 -15.79
C ALA A 209 -8.93 -9.16 -14.90
N LYS A 210 -9.75 -9.09 -13.83
CA LYS A 210 -10.05 -10.28 -13.00
C LYS A 210 -10.87 -11.32 -13.76
N LEU A 211 -11.81 -10.90 -14.59
CA LEU A 211 -12.61 -11.83 -15.41
C LEU A 211 -11.73 -12.54 -16.43
N GLN A 212 -10.84 -11.81 -17.12
CA GLN A 212 -9.88 -12.40 -18.05
C GLN A 212 -8.92 -13.38 -17.36
N ASP A 213 -8.35 -13.02 -16.21
CA ASP A 213 -7.50 -13.93 -15.42
C ASP A 213 -8.26 -15.19 -14.95
N ALA A 214 -9.55 -15.08 -14.65
CA ALA A 214 -10.39 -16.23 -14.31
C ALA A 214 -10.65 -17.13 -15.54
N GLU A 215 -10.93 -16.55 -16.71
CA GLU A 215 -11.12 -17.27 -17.97
C GLU A 215 -9.84 -17.99 -18.40
N ASP A 216 -8.69 -17.32 -18.33
CA ASP A 216 -7.38 -17.90 -18.64
C ASP A 216 -7.07 -19.08 -17.72
N LYS A 217 -7.35 -18.95 -16.41
CA LYS A 217 -7.21 -20.05 -15.45
C LYS A 217 -8.13 -21.22 -15.76
N GLN A 218 -9.36 -20.98 -16.24
CA GLN A 218 -10.28 -22.03 -16.64
C GLN A 218 -9.82 -22.71 -17.93
N ALA A 219 -9.38 -21.95 -18.93
CA ALA A 219 -8.85 -22.45 -20.19
C ALA A 219 -7.60 -23.32 -19.95
N GLU A 220 -6.69 -22.88 -19.08
CA GLU A 220 -5.49 -23.64 -18.73
C GLU A 220 -5.83 -24.95 -18.00
N ARG A 221 -6.78 -24.91 -17.04
CA ARG A 221 -7.28 -26.13 -16.38
C ARG A 221 -7.88 -27.11 -17.39
N TYR A 222 -8.62 -26.61 -18.38
CA TYR A 222 -9.20 -27.42 -19.44
C TYR A 222 -8.13 -28.04 -20.35
N ARG A 223 -7.10 -27.28 -20.74
CA ARG A 223 -5.96 -27.78 -21.52
C ARG A 223 -5.22 -28.89 -20.80
N ILE A 224 -4.88 -28.68 -19.53
CA ILE A 224 -4.21 -29.68 -18.69
C ILE A 224 -5.08 -30.94 -18.54
N ALA A 225 -6.40 -30.80 -18.40
CA ALA A 225 -7.31 -31.93 -18.31
C ALA A 225 -7.36 -32.73 -19.63
N LYS A 226 -7.41 -32.05 -20.77
CA LYS A 226 -7.40 -32.69 -22.10
C LYS A 226 -6.08 -33.44 -22.36
N GLU A 227 -4.94 -32.84 -22.04
CA GLU A 227 -3.63 -33.48 -22.18
C GLU A 227 -3.50 -34.73 -21.30
N LYS A 228 -4.04 -34.69 -20.07
CA LYS A 228 -4.10 -35.87 -19.17
C LYS A 228 -4.95 -37.00 -19.76
N GLU A 229 -6.07 -36.69 -20.41
CA GLU A 229 -6.91 -37.69 -21.06
C GLU A 229 -6.23 -38.28 -22.31
N GLU A 230 -5.58 -37.45 -23.12
CA GLU A 230 -4.82 -37.91 -24.30
C GLU A 230 -3.63 -38.79 -23.89
N THR A 231 -2.88 -38.42 -22.84
CA THR A 231 -1.79 -39.27 -22.33
C THR A 231 -2.30 -40.59 -21.73
N LYS A 232 -3.47 -40.61 -21.07
CA LYS A 232 -4.10 -41.88 -20.63
C LYS A 232 -4.47 -42.76 -21.82
N LYS A 233 -5.09 -42.20 -22.87
CA LYS A 233 -5.44 -42.92 -24.10
C LYS A 233 -4.19 -43.47 -24.80
N ALA A 234 -3.14 -42.66 -24.94
CA ALA A 234 -1.87 -43.09 -25.52
C ALA A 234 -1.22 -44.23 -24.71
N LYS A 235 -1.21 -44.14 -23.37
CA LYS A 235 -0.71 -45.22 -22.49
C LYS A 235 -1.54 -46.50 -22.63
N ALA A 236 -2.86 -46.40 -22.77
CA ALA A 236 -3.74 -47.56 -22.96
C ALA A 236 -3.48 -48.25 -24.31
N VAL A 237 -3.35 -47.47 -25.39
CA VAL A 237 -3.00 -47.98 -26.73
C VAL A 237 -1.63 -48.64 -26.72
N ALA A 238 -0.61 -47.99 -26.13
CA ALA A 238 0.73 -48.56 -26.02
C ALA A 238 0.76 -49.85 -25.19
N LYS A 239 -0.06 -49.96 -24.13
CA LYS A 239 -0.20 -51.19 -23.34
C LYS A 239 -0.88 -52.31 -24.13
N ALA A 240 -1.94 -51.99 -24.88
CA ALA A 240 -2.62 -52.93 -25.76
C ALA A 240 -1.68 -53.46 -26.86
N GLU A 241 -0.88 -52.58 -27.47
CA GLU A 241 0.09 -52.96 -28.49
C GLU A 241 1.19 -53.86 -27.95
N LYS A 242 1.76 -53.52 -26.77
CA LYS A 242 2.73 -54.38 -26.09
C LYS A 242 2.16 -55.76 -25.76
N ALA A 243 0.88 -55.84 -25.37
CA ALA A 243 0.21 -57.12 -25.10
C ALA A 243 0.02 -57.94 -26.38
N ARG A 244 -0.29 -57.30 -27.51
CA ARG A 244 -0.39 -57.96 -28.83
C ARG A 244 0.96 -58.54 -29.25
N ILE A 245 2.02 -57.72 -29.24
CA ILE A 245 3.39 -58.16 -29.57
C ILE A 245 3.84 -59.31 -28.64
N ALA A 246 3.50 -59.27 -27.35
CA ALA A 246 3.83 -60.36 -26.42
C ALA A 246 3.08 -61.66 -26.73
N LYS A 247 1.81 -61.57 -27.18
CA LYS A 247 1.01 -62.72 -27.60
C LYS A 247 1.59 -63.35 -28.87
N ASP A 248 1.89 -62.53 -29.87
CA ASP A 248 2.47 -62.98 -31.15
C ASP A 248 3.83 -63.64 -30.93
N ASN A 249 4.69 -63.06 -30.08
CA ASN A 249 5.96 -63.66 -29.69
C ASN A 249 5.80 -65.00 -28.94
N LYS A 250 4.75 -65.15 -28.13
CA LYS A 250 4.46 -66.41 -27.41
C LYS A 250 4.00 -67.49 -28.38
N GLU A 251 3.18 -67.13 -29.37
CA GLU A 251 2.71 -68.03 -30.42
C GLU A 251 3.86 -68.44 -31.35
N ALA A 252 4.71 -67.49 -31.78
CA ALA A 252 5.92 -67.78 -32.55
C ALA A 252 6.88 -68.72 -31.80
N LYS A 253 7.10 -68.50 -30.48
CA LYS A 253 7.90 -69.40 -29.64
C LYS A 253 7.30 -70.81 -29.54
N LYS A 254 5.98 -70.93 -29.43
CA LYS A 254 5.28 -72.24 -29.42
C LYS A 254 5.43 -72.94 -30.77
N ALA A 255 5.24 -72.23 -31.88
CA ALA A 255 5.40 -72.78 -33.22
C ALA A 255 6.86 -73.24 -33.47
N ALA A 256 7.84 -72.43 -33.08
CA ALA A 256 9.26 -72.79 -33.16
C ALA A 256 9.63 -73.98 -32.26
N ALA A 257 9.03 -74.10 -31.07
CA ALA A 257 9.22 -75.26 -30.20
C ALA A 257 8.61 -76.53 -30.79
N LEU A 258 7.42 -76.45 -31.39
CA LEU A 258 6.78 -77.55 -32.10
C LEU A 258 7.60 -77.98 -33.33
N ALA A 259 8.11 -77.03 -34.11
CA ALA A 259 9.00 -77.32 -35.25
C ALA A 259 10.31 -78.00 -34.80
N LYS A 260 10.94 -77.51 -33.71
CA LYS A 260 12.12 -78.16 -33.12
C LYS A 260 11.82 -79.54 -32.55
N ALA A 261 10.64 -79.75 -31.98
CA ALA A 261 10.21 -81.07 -31.49
C ALA A 261 9.96 -82.04 -32.65
N ALA A 262 9.34 -81.58 -33.73
CA ALA A 262 9.13 -82.35 -34.95
C ALA A 262 10.46 -82.71 -35.62
N GLU A 263 11.41 -81.78 -35.69
CA GLU A 263 12.74 -82.05 -36.25
C GLU A 263 13.56 -82.99 -35.37
N LYS A 264 13.49 -82.85 -34.05
CA LYS A 264 14.09 -83.83 -33.12
C LYS A 264 13.45 -85.21 -33.24
N ALA A 265 12.14 -85.30 -33.48
CA ALA A 265 11.46 -86.57 -33.72
C ALA A 265 11.85 -87.19 -35.08
N ARG A 266 12.11 -86.36 -36.10
CA ARG A 266 12.60 -86.80 -37.41
C ARG A 266 14.04 -87.35 -37.30
N ILE A 267 14.94 -86.60 -36.66
CA ILE A 267 16.33 -87.02 -36.39
C ILE A 267 16.37 -88.26 -35.46
N ALA A 268 15.45 -88.39 -34.50
CA ALA A 268 15.34 -89.58 -33.65
C ALA A 268 14.83 -90.81 -34.41
N LYS A 269 13.93 -90.64 -35.39
CA LYS A 269 13.52 -91.71 -36.31
C LYS A 269 14.65 -92.12 -37.26
N GLU A 270 15.49 -91.19 -37.68
CA GLU A 270 16.63 -91.44 -38.59
C GLU A 270 17.85 -92.07 -37.87
N LYS A 271 17.99 -91.88 -36.55
CA LYS A 271 19.11 -92.42 -35.75
C LYS A 271 18.85 -93.73 -34.99
N GLY A 272 17.68 -94.36 -35.13
CA GLY A 272 17.45 -95.72 -34.61
C GLY A 272 17.81 -95.92 -33.13
N GLN A 273 17.60 -94.92 -32.26
CA GLN A 273 17.86 -95.01 -30.83
C GLN A 273 16.60 -94.71 -30.03
N LEU A 274 16.03 -95.78 -29.46
CA LEU A 274 14.98 -95.73 -28.45
C LEU A 274 15.41 -94.87 -27.24
N PRO A 275 14.65 -93.83 -26.85
CA PRO A 275 14.92 -93.09 -25.64
C PRO A 275 14.53 -93.92 -24.40
N LYS A 276 15.53 -94.27 -23.59
CA LYS A 276 15.35 -94.89 -22.26
C LYS A 276 14.54 -93.97 -21.32
N PRO A 277 13.62 -94.52 -20.50
CA PRO A 277 12.80 -93.75 -19.57
C PRO A 277 13.68 -93.11 -18.48
N LYS A 278 13.57 -91.79 -18.31
CA LYS A 278 14.22 -91.08 -17.19
C LYS A 278 13.39 -91.20 -15.90
N PRO A 279 14.06 -91.31 -14.74
CA PRO A 279 13.44 -91.56 -13.45
C PRO A 279 12.67 -90.34 -12.92
N ARG A 280 11.59 -90.66 -12.21
CA ARG A 280 10.68 -89.78 -11.48
C ARG A 280 11.45 -88.94 -10.44
N PRO A 281 11.44 -87.60 -10.50
CA PRO A 281 12.06 -86.79 -9.46
C PRO A 281 11.19 -86.80 -8.17
N PRO A 282 11.82 -86.79 -6.99
CA PRO A 282 11.15 -86.89 -5.70
C PRO A 282 10.38 -85.62 -5.35
N ALA A 283 9.26 -85.83 -4.65
CA ALA A 283 8.41 -84.79 -4.07
C ALA A 283 9.25 -83.87 -3.16
N LYS A 284 9.43 -82.62 -3.59
CA LYS A 284 9.94 -81.55 -2.73
C LYS A 284 8.75 -80.83 -2.10
N THR A 285 8.46 -81.20 -0.87
CA THR A 285 7.81 -80.37 0.14
C THR A 285 8.38 -78.95 0.10
N ARG A 286 7.52 -77.96 -0.15
CA ARG A 286 7.89 -76.55 0.00
C ARG A 286 6.89 -75.84 0.92
N ALA A 287 7.37 -75.71 2.16
CA ALA A 287 7.12 -74.69 3.16
C ALA A 287 5.96 -73.71 2.92
N ARG A 288 4.97 -73.82 3.79
CA ARG A 288 4.00 -72.79 4.17
C ARG A 288 4.78 -71.55 4.65
N LYS A 289 4.89 -70.51 3.83
CA LYS A 289 5.43 -69.21 4.26
C LYS A 289 4.29 -68.43 4.90
N VAL A 290 4.31 -68.41 6.23
CA VAL A 290 3.56 -67.49 7.09
C VAL A 290 3.96 -66.06 6.70
N VAL A 291 2.97 -65.24 6.36
CA VAL A 291 3.09 -63.78 6.28
C VAL A 291 2.15 -63.22 7.35
N PRO A 292 2.62 -62.30 8.21
CA PRO A 292 1.98 -61.93 9.48
C PRO A 292 0.74 -61.03 9.32
N PRO A 293 -0.08 -60.90 10.39
CA PRO A 293 -1.17 -59.94 10.44
C PRO A 293 -0.64 -58.53 10.80
N ALA A 294 -1.15 -57.52 10.11
CA ALA A 294 -1.13 -56.13 10.56
C ALA A 294 -2.40 -55.52 9.97
N GLY A 295 -3.34 -54.96 10.73
CA GLY A 295 -3.23 -54.29 12.00
C GLY A 295 -4.03 -53.00 11.83
N THR A 296 -5.27 -53.02 12.29
CA THR A 296 -6.09 -51.82 12.50
C THR A 296 -5.43 -50.97 13.59
N ALA A 297 -5.13 -49.70 13.31
CA ALA A 297 -4.94 -48.69 14.36
C ALA A 297 -5.19 -47.27 13.81
N THR A 298 -6.20 -46.66 14.41
CA THR A 298 -6.52 -45.23 14.51
C THR A 298 -5.50 -44.46 15.34
N THR A 299 -5.07 -43.25 14.92
CA THR A 299 -4.74 -42.06 15.75
C THR A 299 -4.33 -40.94 14.78
N GLU A 300 -5.06 -39.84 14.62
CA GLU A 300 -5.04 -38.63 15.46
C GLU A 300 -3.64 -38.00 15.70
N HIS A 301 -3.54 -36.77 15.19
CA HIS A 301 -2.95 -35.56 15.79
C HIS A 301 -1.42 -35.27 15.84
N LEU A 302 -1.14 -34.03 15.39
CA LEU A 302 -0.17 -33.04 15.87
C LEU A 302 1.27 -32.94 15.28
N SER A 303 1.49 -31.73 14.75
CA SER A 303 2.67 -30.85 14.85
C SER A 303 4.03 -31.24 14.24
N GLY A 304 4.44 -30.41 13.27
CA GLY A 304 5.63 -29.57 13.45
C GLY A 304 6.99 -30.10 12.99
N ILE A 305 7.80 -29.14 12.52
CA ILE A 305 9.27 -29.10 12.50
C ILE A 305 9.97 -29.45 11.15
N SER A 306 10.43 -28.35 10.53
CA SER A 306 11.74 -28.08 9.95
C SER A 306 12.33 -28.95 8.82
N LYS A 307 12.58 -28.26 7.69
CA LYS A 307 13.47 -28.70 6.60
C LYS A 307 14.93 -28.34 6.90
N PRO A 308 15.92 -29.22 6.61
CA PRO A 308 17.32 -28.83 6.51
C PRO A 308 17.67 -28.44 5.06
N GLY A 309 18.63 -27.51 4.95
CA GLY A 309 19.01 -26.81 3.73
C GLY A 309 19.78 -27.64 2.70
N GLY A 310 19.71 -27.14 1.46
CA GLY A 310 20.52 -27.56 0.33
C GLY A 310 21.07 -26.31 -0.37
N LEU A 311 22.39 -26.17 -0.30
CA LEU A 311 23.25 -25.20 -0.95
C LEU A 311 23.07 -25.22 -2.48
N LYS A 312 22.90 -24.06 -3.14
CA LYS A 312 23.74 -23.57 -4.25
C LYS A 312 23.20 -22.32 -4.96
N ASP A 313 24.16 -21.46 -5.26
CA ASP A 313 24.28 -20.48 -6.34
C ASP A 313 23.57 -19.12 -6.24
N VAL A 314 24.43 -18.19 -5.82
CA VAL A 314 24.45 -16.73 -5.92
C VAL A 314 24.01 -16.21 -7.29
N VAL A 315 22.90 -15.46 -7.31
CA VAL A 315 22.73 -14.26 -8.14
C VAL A 315 22.02 -13.23 -7.24
N GLN A 316 22.72 -12.12 -6.97
CA GLN A 316 22.26 -11.01 -6.12
C GLN A 316 21.40 -10.04 -6.92
N GLU A 317 20.12 -9.91 -6.55
CA GLU A 317 19.34 -8.67 -6.69
C GLU A 317 18.58 -8.40 -5.38
N PRO A 318 18.49 -7.14 -4.91
CA PRO A 318 17.98 -6.86 -3.57
C PRO A 318 16.46 -6.61 -3.58
N HIS A 319 15.69 -7.56 -3.05
CA HIS A 319 14.29 -7.31 -2.65
C HIS A 319 14.17 -7.23 -1.13
N GLN A 320 13.94 -6.01 -0.65
CA GLN A 320 13.51 -5.70 0.72
C GLN A 320 12.18 -6.42 1.01
N LYS A 321 12.16 -7.23 2.09
CA LYS A 321 10.92 -7.75 2.70
C LYS A 321 10.58 -6.89 3.91
N GLY A 322 9.63 -5.98 3.77
CA GLY A 322 8.89 -5.43 4.90
C GLY A 322 7.85 -6.44 5.37
N SER A 323 7.88 -6.79 6.66
CA SER A 323 6.84 -7.59 7.30
C SER A 323 5.59 -6.74 7.48
N LEU A 324 4.53 -7.03 6.72
CA LEU A 324 3.23 -6.41 6.89
C LEU A 324 2.44 -7.22 7.94
N THR A 325 2.36 -6.67 9.15
CA THR A 325 1.51 -7.14 10.24
C THR A 325 0.06 -7.04 9.81
N GLN A 326 -0.66 -8.17 9.74
CA GLN A 326 -2.10 -8.18 9.48
C GLN A 326 -2.84 -7.63 10.71
N GLN A 327 -3.22 -6.36 10.67
CA GLN A 327 -4.27 -5.81 11.53
C GLN A 327 -5.63 -6.07 10.86
N THR A 328 -6.46 -6.86 11.51
CA THR A 328 -7.86 -7.08 11.17
C THR A 328 -8.64 -5.79 11.34
N TRP A 329 -9.12 -5.20 10.24
CA TRP A 329 -10.06 -4.10 10.25
C TRP A 329 -11.48 -4.66 10.42
N SER A 330 -12.07 -4.45 11.59
CA SER A 330 -13.50 -4.63 11.80
C SER A 330 -14.26 -3.59 10.99
N ALA A 331 -15.17 -4.04 10.12
CA ALA A 331 -16.02 -3.19 9.29
C ALA A 331 -16.92 -2.31 10.17
N ALA A 332 -16.59 -1.02 10.25
CA ALA A 332 -17.48 -0.01 10.79
C ALA A 332 -18.64 0.21 9.80
N ARG A 333 -19.88 0.08 10.28
CA ARG A 333 -21.09 0.37 9.52
C ARG A 333 -21.07 1.84 9.05
N PRO A 334 -21.47 2.15 7.81
CA PRO A 334 -21.64 3.53 7.39
C PRO A 334 -22.76 4.16 8.23
N LYS A 335 -22.44 5.23 8.96
CA LYS A 335 -23.44 6.11 9.57
C LYS A 335 -24.15 6.86 8.46
N GLU A 336 -25.49 6.81 8.48
CA GLU A 336 -26.36 7.58 7.60
C GLU A 336 -25.96 9.07 7.58
N PRO A 337 -26.02 9.74 6.41
CA PRO A 337 -25.85 11.17 6.34
C PRO A 337 -27.03 11.85 7.06
N ARG A 338 -26.75 12.45 8.23
CA ARG A 338 -27.67 13.42 8.83
C ARG A 338 -27.82 14.58 7.85
N LEU A 339 -29.02 14.70 7.29
CA LEU A 339 -29.49 15.88 6.58
C LEU A 339 -29.25 17.12 7.45
N MET A 340 -28.23 17.91 7.12
CA MET A 340 -28.09 19.27 7.62
C MET A 340 -29.21 20.09 6.98
N THR A 341 -30.23 20.42 7.77
CA THR A 341 -31.18 21.47 7.44
C THR A 341 -30.43 22.80 7.39
N CYS A 342 -30.25 23.35 6.19
CA CYS A 342 -29.76 24.71 5.99
C CYS A 342 -30.73 25.69 6.67
N TRP A 343 -30.29 26.29 7.77
CA TRP A 343 -30.89 27.50 8.31
C TRP A 343 -30.46 28.67 7.41
N SER A 344 -31.35 29.11 6.52
CA SER A 344 -31.17 30.38 5.81
C SER A 344 -31.48 31.54 6.77
N PRO A 345 -30.53 32.44 7.07
CA PRO A 345 -30.85 33.68 7.74
C PRO A 345 -31.70 34.56 6.81
N ARG A 346 -32.88 34.96 7.29
CA ARG A 346 -33.71 36.01 6.68
C ARG A 346 -32.91 37.31 6.65
N ILE A 347 -32.43 37.69 5.47
CA ILE A 347 -31.91 39.04 5.24
C ILE A 347 -33.12 39.95 5.02
N PRO A 348 -33.33 41.01 5.84
CA PRO A 348 -34.38 41.98 5.59
C PRO A 348 -34.06 42.79 4.33
N SER A 349 -35.01 42.85 3.41
CA SER A 349 -34.91 43.66 2.20
C SER A 349 -34.89 45.14 2.56
N VAL A 350 -33.73 45.78 2.43
CA VAL A 350 -33.61 47.23 2.46
C VAL A 350 -34.00 47.73 1.07
N GLY A 351 -35.11 48.46 0.98
CA GLY A 351 -35.61 49.01 -0.27
C GLY A 351 -34.63 50.02 -0.88
N CYS A 352 -34.32 49.85 -2.16
CA CYS A 352 -33.67 50.89 -2.97
C CYS A 352 -34.64 52.05 -3.20
N PRO A 353 -34.31 53.30 -2.81
CA PRO A 353 -35.00 54.46 -3.30
C PRO A 353 -34.42 54.85 -4.66
N CYS A 354 -35.18 54.63 -5.73
CA CYS A 354 -34.94 55.31 -6.99
C CYS A 354 -35.24 56.81 -6.79
N ARG A 355 -34.29 57.65 -7.16
CA ARG A 355 -34.49 59.08 -7.42
C ARG A 355 -33.91 59.41 -8.78
#